data_AF-A0A382KS42-F1
#
_entry.id   AF-A0A382KS42-F1
#
_cell.length_a   1.000
_cell.length_b   1.000
_cell.length_c   1.000
_cell.angle_alpha   90.00
_cell.angle_beta   90.00
_cell.angle_gamma   90.00
#
_symmetry.space_group_name_H-M   'P 1'
#
loop_
_entity.id
_entity.type
_entity.pdbx_description
1 polymer ?
#
loop_
_entity_poly.entity_id
_entity_poly.type
_entity_poly.pdbx_seq_one_letter_code
_entity_poly.pdbx_strand_id
1 'polypeptide(L)'
;MKIGLILLPAAVGLVAAGAEAVLDEAFTYDDGPIVVQAADVWKNHSGTSEQAEVSDGKLILTQSGSEDFHAKLAGGPYKKSSGGTMYASFDVEFTELPIGGGSYFAHFRDDGFGYRARIIAQTTGAEGGAFRIGVSSKGKQSTALV
;
A
#
# COMPACT_ATOMS: atom_id res chain seq x y z
N MET A 1 -26.75 -62.99 -7.79
CA MET A 1 -25.90 -61.83 -8.15
C MET A 1 -26.48 -60.59 -7.46
N LYS A 2 -25.77 -60.02 -6.49
CA LYS A 2 -26.15 -58.77 -5.81
C LYS A 2 -25.17 -57.69 -6.28
N ILE A 3 -25.65 -56.68 -7.00
CA ILE A 3 -24.86 -55.52 -7.41
C ILE A 3 -24.94 -54.51 -6.27
N GLY A 4 -23.82 -54.30 -5.57
CA GLY A 4 -23.72 -53.30 -4.51
C GLY A 4 -23.48 -51.92 -5.10
N LEU A 5 -24.37 -50.97 -4.83
CA LEU A 5 -24.23 -49.57 -5.19
C LEU A 5 -23.27 -48.89 -4.20
N ILE A 6 -22.13 -48.39 -4.68
CA ILE A 6 -21.21 -47.56 -3.88
C ILE A 6 -21.58 -46.10 -4.14
N LEU A 7 -22.11 -45.41 -3.13
CA LEU A 7 -22.21 -43.95 -3.12
C LEU A 7 -20.90 -43.37 -2.58
N LEU A 8 -20.20 -42.60 -3.40
CA LEU A 8 -19.12 -41.71 -2.99
C LEU A 8 -19.73 -40.39 -2.49
N PRO A 9 -19.55 -39.99 -1.22
CA PRO A 9 -19.93 -38.66 -0.79
C PRO A 9 -18.92 -37.64 -1.33
N ALA A 10 -19.39 -36.76 -2.21
CA ALA A 10 -18.63 -35.58 -2.61
C ALA A 10 -18.65 -34.57 -1.44
N ALA A 11 -17.54 -34.46 -0.72
CA ALA A 11 -17.35 -33.40 0.26
C ALA A 11 -17.12 -32.08 -0.48
N VAL A 12 -18.15 -31.24 -0.59
CA VAL A 12 -18.01 -29.87 -1.08
C VAL A 12 -17.44 -29.05 0.08
N GLY A 13 -16.12 -28.81 0.05
CA GLY A 13 -15.47 -27.91 0.99
C GLY A 13 -16.01 -26.50 0.82
N LEU A 14 -16.52 -25.91 1.90
CA LEU A 14 -16.89 -24.50 1.94
C LEU A 14 -15.58 -23.69 1.93
N VAL A 15 -15.12 -23.25 0.75
CA VAL A 15 -14.01 -22.29 0.67
C VAL A 15 -14.59 -20.94 1.07
N ALA A 16 -14.29 -20.50 2.29
CA ALA A 16 -14.55 -19.13 2.68
C ALA A 16 -13.68 -18.23 1.78
N ALA A 17 -14.31 -17.41 0.95
CA ALA A 17 -13.62 -16.39 0.17
C ALA A 17 -13.13 -15.30 1.13
N GLY A 18 -11.89 -15.41 1.59
CA GLY A 18 -11.16 -14.32 2.23
C GLY A 18 -10.44 -13.48 1.17
N ALA A 19 -10.25 -12.18 1.42
CA ALA A 19 -9.31 -11.41 0.63
C ALA A 19 -7.89 -11.98 0.86
N GLU A 20 -7.22 -12.36 -0.22
CA GLU A 20 -5.82 -12.79 -0.15
C GLU A 20 -4.93 -11.56 0.12
N ALA A 21 -3.98 -11.69 1.05
CA ALA A 21 -2.96 -10.66 1.27
C ALA A 21 -1.94 -10.75 0.12
N VAL A 22 -1.88 -9.70 -0.69
CA VAL A 22 -1.02 -9.64 -1.90
C VAL A 22 0.30 -8.89 -1.65
N LEU A 23 0.37 -8.21 -0.50
CA LEU A 23 1.55 -7.61 0.10
C LEU A 23 1.28 -7.49 1.60
N ASP A 24 2.22 -7.98 2.39
CA ASP A 24 2.33 -7.74 3.83
C ASP A 24 3.77 -7.27 4.07
N GLU A 25 3.94 -6.12 4.69
CA GLU A 25 5.24 -5.48 4.85
C GLU A 25 5.41 -5.02 6.30
N ALA A 26 6.31 -5.70 6.99
CA ALA A 26 6.64 -5.47 8.39
C ALA A 26 7.96 -4.70 8.57
N PHE A 27 8.64 -4.36 7.47
CA PHE A 27 9.92 -3.62 7.42
C PHE A 27 11.02 -4.24 8.30
N THR A 28 11.09 -5.57 8.37
CA THR A 28 12.08 -6.31 9.17
C THR A 28 13.48 -6.37 8.53
N TYR A 29 13.81 -5.40 7.69
CA TYR A 29 15.12 -5.29 7.03
C TYR A 29 16.14 -4.61 7.96
N ASP A 30 17.42 -4.68 7.61
CA ASP A 30 18.45 -3.91 8.30
C ASP A 30 18.24 -2.40 8.12
N ASP A 31 18.76 -1.60 9.05
CA ASP A 31 18.66 -0.14 9.00
C ASP A 31 19.34 0.44 7.73
N GLY A 32 18.70 1.43 7.11
CA GLY A 32 19.22 2.15 5.94
C GLY A 32 18.20 2.26 4.79
N PRO A 33 18.62 2.78 3.62
CA PRO A 33 17.70 3.05 2.51
C PRO A 33 16.89 1.83 2.08
N ILE A 34 15.55 1.96 2.03
CA ILE A 34 14.65 0.82 1.75
C ILE A 34 14.93 0.16 0.40
N VAL A 35 15.28 0.96 -0.60
CA VAL A 35 15.61 0.48 -1.96
C VAL A 35 16.96 -0.25 -2.04
N VAL A 36 17.80 -0.13 -1.00
CA VAL A 36 19.05 -0.87 -0.83
C VAL A 36 18.81 -2.11 0.02
N GLN A 37 18.19 -1.95 1.19
CA GLN A 37 18.00 -3.03 2.18
C GLN A 37 16.97 -4.07 1.72
N ALA A 38 15.97 -3.64 0.95
CA ALA A 38 14.94 -4.49 0.39
C ALA A 38 14.97 -4.45 -1.14
N ALA A 39 16.17 -4.46 -1.74
CA ALA A 39 16.35 -4.25 -3.17
C ALA A 39 15.50 -5.18 -4.03
N ASP A 40 15.27 -6.44 -3.66
CA ASP A 40 14.45 -7.37 -4.46
C ASP A 40 12.95 -7.06 -4.44
N VAL A 41 12.49 -6.28 -3.47
CA VAL A 41 11.08 -5.94 -3.24
C VAL A 41 10.80 -4.51 -3.68
N TRP A 42 11.54 -3.54 -3.13
CA TRP A 42 11.27 -2.12 -3.26
C TRP A 42 12.21 -1.44 -4.26
N LYS A 43 11.62 -0.78 -5.26
CA LYS A 43 12.36 -0.07 -6.31
C LYS A 43 11.94 1.39 -6.40
N ASN A 44 12.92 2.28 -6.40
CA ASN A 44 12.72 3.67 -6.78
C ASN A 44 12.14 3.74 -8.21
N HIS A 45 11.24 4.69 -8.44
CA HIS A 45 10.78 5.01 -9.79
C HIS A 45 10.71 6.51 -10.07
N SER A 46 10.61 7.39 -9.07
CA SER A 46 10.80 8.82 -9.26
C SER A 46 11.37 9.52 -8.02
N GLY A 47 11.75 10.79 -8.19
CA GLY A 47 12.41 11.56 -7.15
C GLY A 47 13.88 11.18 -6.97
N THR A 48 14.47 11.66 -5.88
CA THR A 48 15.82 11.27 -5.46
C THR A 48 15.75 9.95 -4.71
N SER A 49 16.52 8.96 -5.15
CA SER A 49 16.61 7.64 -4.50
C SER A 49 17.28 7.72 -3.13
N GLU A 50 17.04 6.73 -2.28
CA GLU A 50 17.69 6.56 -0.97
C GLU A 50 17.38 7.66 0.06
N GLN A 51 16.15 8.19 0.03
CA GLN A 51 15.66 9.15 1.02
C GLN A 51 14.70 8.54 2.03
N ALA A 52 14.05 7.42 1.68
CA ALA A 52 13.24 6.62 2.58
C ALA A 52 14.10 5.48 3.17
N GLU A 53 14.08 5.35 4.50
CA GLU A 53 14.97 4.45 5.22
C GLU A 53 14.18 3.54 6.16
N VAL A 54 14.66 2.31 6.34
CA VAL A 54 14.27 1.47 7.47
C VAL A 54 15.09 1.88 8.67
N SER A 55 14.44 2.05 9.82
CA SER A 55 15.11 2.20 11.11
C SER A 55 14.28 1.54 12.20
N ASP A 56 14.90 0.66 12.99
CA ASP A 56 14.27 -0.05 14.11
C ASP A 56 12.96 -0.76 13.70
N GLY A 57 12.99 -1.44 12.55
CA GLY A 57 11.85 -2.18 12.00
C GLY A 57 10.70 -1.31 11.47
N LYS A 58 10.95 -0.04 11.18
CA LYS A 58 9.95 0.90 10.65
C LYS A 58 10.47 1.60 9.39
N LEU A 59 9.57 1.82 8.44
CA LEU A 59 9.84 2.75 7.34
C LEU A 59 9.73 4.19 7.83
N ILE A 60 10.80 4.95 7.69
CA ILE A 60 10.89 6.36 8.02
C ILE A 60 10.74 7.18 6.73
N LEU A 61 9.73 8.05 6.74
CA LEU A 61 9.46 9.00 5.67
C LEU A 61 9.56 10.42 6.21
N THR A 62 10.13 11.32 5.41
CA THR A 62 10.25 12.73 5.77
C THR A 62 9.60 13.60 4.71
N GLN A 63 9.11 14.78 5.11
CA GLN A 63 8.42 15.69 4.21
C GLN A 63 9.35 16.38 3.20
N SER A 64 10.66 16.37 3.46
CA SER A 64 11.69 16.81 2.50
C SER A 64 12.03 15.73 1.48
N GLY A 65 11.64 14.48 1.74
CA GLY A 65 11.78 13.36 0.81
C GLY A 65 10.94 13.57 -0.44
N SER A 66 11.56 13.30 -1.59
CA SER A 66 10.94 13.32 -2.91
C SER A 66 10.77 11.93 -3.52
N GLU A 67 11.29 10.92 -2.84
CA GLU A 67 11.39 9.55 -3.32
C GLU A 67 10.01 8.91 -3.49
N ASP A 68 9.72 8.45 -4.70
CA ASP A 68 8.64 7.51 -4.96
C ASP A 68 9.24 6.14 -5.28
N PHE A 69 8.90 5.15 -4.47
CA PHE A 69 9.32 3.76 -4.63
C PHE A 69 8.12 2.82 -4.53
N HIS A 70 8.26 1.59 -5.03
CA HIS A 70 7.15 0.65 -5.11
C HIS A 70 7.61 -0.79 -4.93
N ALA A 71 6.70 -1.61 -4.39
CA ALA A 71 6.77 -3.06 -4.46
C ALA A 71 5.80 -3.58 -5.53
N LYS A 72 6.21 -4.61 -6.27
CA LYS A 72 5.29 -5.31 -7.18
C LYS A 72 4.40 -6.24 -6.37
N LEU A 73 3.09 -6.10 -6.54
CA LEU A 73 2.12 -6.96 -5.88
C LEU A 73 2.10 -8.35 -6.55
N ALA A 74 2.21 -9.40 -5.74
CA ALA A 74 2.18 -10.79 -6.22
C ALA A 74 0.85 -11.10 -6.90
N GLY A 75 0.83 -11.87 -8.00
CA GLY A 75 -0.42 -12.21 -8.70
C GLY A 75 -1.04 -11.09 -9.56
N GLY A 76 -0.37 -9.94 -9.67
CA GLY A 76 -0.76 -8.87 -10.60
C GLY A 76 -0.62 -9.25 -12.07
N PRO A 77 -1.13 -8.42 -13.01
CA PRO A 77 -1.69 -7.09 -12.77
C PRO A 77 -3.16 -7.11 -12.32
N TYR A 78 -3.51 -6.23 -11.36
CA TYR A 78 -4.88 -6.00 -10.92
C TYR A 78 -5.60 -4.99 -11.81
N LYS A 79 -6.47 -5.49 -12.69
CA LYS A 79 -7.24 -4.63 -13.61
C LYS A 79 -8.58 -4.30 -12.99
N LYS A 80 -9.07 -3.07 -13.24
CA LYS A 80 -10.45 -2.68 -12.88
C LYS A 80 -11.50 -3.64 -13.45
N SER A 81 -11.25 -4.19 -14.64
CA SER A 81 -12.12 -5.16 -15.30
C SER A 81 -12.19 -6.52 -14.60
N SER A 82 -11.25 -6.82 -13.70
CA SER A 82 -11.20 -8.10 -12.96
C SER A 82 -12.24 -8.19 -11.84
N GLY A 83 -12.98 -7.11 -11.56
CA GLY A 83 -14.11 -7.11 -10.62
C GLY A 83 -13.74 -7.17 -9.13
N GLY A 84 -12.45 -7.16 -8.78
CA GLY A 84 -11.98 -7.17 -7.39
C GLY A 84 -11.84 -5.77 -6.80
N THR A 85 -12.22 -5.61 -5.52
CA THR A 85 -11.89 -4.44 -4.70
C THR A 85 -10.57 -4.71 -3.98
N MET A 86 -9.64 -3.77 -4.04
CA MET A 86 -8.42 -3.82 -3.23
C MET A 86 -8.61 -3.02 -1.95
N TYR A 87 -8.11 -3.57 -0.86
CA TYR A 87 -8.06 -2.92 0.44
C TYR A 87 -6.60 -2.73 0.84
N ALA A 88 -6.33 -1.68 1.60
CA ALA A 88 -5.03 -1.43 2.18
C ALA A 88 -5.22 -0.88 3.59
N SER A 89 -4.36 -1.31 4.50
CA SER A 89 -4.29 -0.87 5.90
C SER A 89 -2.85 -0.48 6.21
N PHE A 90 -2.69 0.49 7.09
CA PHE A 90 -1.39 1.00 7.49
C PHE A 90 -1.39 1.23 8.99
N ASP A 91 -0.33 0.80 9.66
CA ASP A 91 0.03 1.27 10.99
C ASP A 91 1.01 2.43 10.80
N VAL A 92 0.54 3.67 11.02
CA VAL A 92 1.30 4.89 10.74
C VAL A 92 1.32 5.81 11.95
N GLU A 93 2.52 6.34 12.25
CA GLU A 93 2.75 7.34 13.28
C GLU A 93 3.16 8.65 12.63
N PHE A 94 2.46 9.74 12.96
CA PHE A 94 2.82 11.10 12.53
C PHE A 94 3.52 11.81 13.66
N THR A 95 4.82 12.04 13.51
CA THR A 95 5.66 12.72 14.52
C THR A 95 5.69 14.24 14.35
N GLU A 96 5.27 14.74 13.18
CA GLU A 96 5.15 16.16 12.86
C GLU A 96 3.89 16.43 12.01
N LEU A 97 3.38 17.66 12.04
CA LEU A 97 2.27 18.06 11.18
C LEU A 97 2.72 18.19 9.71
N PRO A 98 1.87 17.81 8.74
CA PRO A 98 2.15 18.06 7.35
C PRO A 98 2.40 19.56 7.06
N ILE A 99 3.50 19.88 6.39
CA ILE A 99 3.85 21.24 5.99
C ILE A 99 3.10 21.66 4.72
N GLY A 100 2.81 22.95 4.62
CA GLY A 100 2.09 23.50 3.47
C GLY A 100 0.74 22.81 3.25
N GLY A 101 0.50 22.36 2.02
CA GLY A 101 -0.73 21.64 1.68
C GLY A 101 -0.78 20.18 2.13
N GLY A 102 0.36 19.60 2.56
CA GLY A 102 0.52 18.15 2.75
C GLY A 102 0.91 17.40 1.47
N SER A 103 1.06 16.08 1.58
CA SER A 103 1.40 15.16 0.49
C SER A 103 0.96 13.73 0.82
N TYR A 104 1.29 12.76 -0.02
CA TYR A 104 1.03 11.34 0.21
C TYR A 104 2.21 10.62 0.85
N PHE A 105 1.92 9.63 1.69
CA PHE A 105 2.90 8.69 2.25
C PHE A 105 2.79 7.29 1.64
N ALA A 106 1.69 7.00 0.95
CA ALA A 106 1.49 5.75 0.22
C ALA A 106 0.78 6.01 -1.12
N HIS A 107 1.11 5.21 -2.13
CA HIS A 107 0.49 5.30 -3.44
C HIS A 107 0.37 3.93 -4.10
N PHE A 108 -0.57 3.83 -5.04
CA PHE A 108 -0.81 2.67 -5.87
C PHE A 108 -0.69 3.09 -7.32
N ARG A 109 0.07 2.34 -8.12
CA ARG A 109 0.40 2.71 -9.49
C ARG A 109 0.17 1.55 -10.46
N ASP A 110 0.04 1.89 -11.73
CA ASP A 110 0.23 0.92 -12.82
C ASP A 110 1.71 0.70 -13.12
N ASP A 111 2.02 -0.08 -14.16
CA ASP A 111 3.38 -0.49 -14.49
C ASP A 111 4.30 0.65 -14.99
N GLY A 112 3.78 1.86 -15.26
CA GLY A 112 4.62 3.06 -15.49
C GLY A 112 3.99 4.34 -14.96
N PHE A 113 4.43 4.99 -13.88
CA PHE A 113 4.02 6.35 -13.41
C PHE A 113 2.52 6.72 -13.22
N GLY A 114 1.56 5.90 -13.64
CA GLY A 114 0.13 6.20 -13.53
C GLY A 114 -0.41 5.88 -12.15
N TYR A 115 -0.68 6.89 -11.33
CA TYR A 115 -1.29 6.73 -10.01
C TYR A 115 -2.77 6.35 -10.09
N ARG A 116 -3.15 5.28 -9.38
CA ARG A 116 -4.52 4.77 -9.22
C ARG A 116 -5.17 5.21 -7.92
N ALA A 117 -4.37 5.30 -6.86
CA ALA A 117 -4.77 5.83 -5.57
C ALA A 117 -3.55 6.36 -4.81
N ARG A 118 -3.79 7.28 -3.88
CA ARG A 118 -2.83 7.81 -2.92
C ARG A 118 -3.49 8.00 -1.58
N ILE A 119 -2.73 7.76 -0.52
CA ILE A 119 -3.11 8.06 0.86
C ILE A 119 -2.35 9.31 1.28
N ILE A 120 -3.09 10.37 1.58
CA ILE A 120 -2.60 11.73 1.74
C ILE A 120 -2.74 12.15 3.20
N ALA A 121 -1.71 12.80 3.73
CA ALA A 121 -1.76 13.51 4.99
C ALA A 121 -1.61 15.01 4.72
N GLN A 122 -2.58 15.80 5.21
CA GLN A 122 -2.65 17.23 4.92
C GLN A 122 -3.23 18.04 6.08
N THR A 123 -2.77 19.27 6.25
CA THR A 123 -3.36 20.25 7.18
C THR A 123 -4.43 21.10 6.52
N THR A 124 -4.59 21.00 5.19
CA THR A 124 -5.60 21.75 4.44
C THR A 124 -7.01 21.51 4.97
N GLY A 125 -7.58 22.58 5.52
CA GLY A 125 -8.91 22.61 6.11
C GLY A 125 -9.01 21.95 7.49
N ALA A 126 -7.94 21.39 8.04
CA ALA A 126 -7.90 20.90 9.42
C ALA A 126 -7.92 22.07 10.41
N GLU A 127 -8.34 21.80 11.65
CA GLU A 127 -8.19 22.77 12.74
C GLU A 127 -6.70 22.94 13.11
N GLY A 128 -6.38 24.03 13.82
CA GLY A 128 -5.00 24.30 14.25
C GLY A 128 -4.47 23.17 15.13
N GLY A 129 -3.29 22.64 14.78
CA GLY A 129 -2.68 21.52 15.51
C GLY A 129 -3.14 20.13 15.03
N ALA A 130 -4.03 20.05 14.03
CA ALA A 130 -4.53 18.81 13.48
C ALA A 130 -4.15 18.62 12.01
N PHE A 131 -4.31 17.39 11.53
CA PHE A 131 -4.22 17.04 10.12
C PHE A 131 -5.37 16.11 9.74
N ARG A 132 -5.52 15.85 8.45
CA ARG A 132 -6.50 14.93 7.89
C ARG A 132 -5.82 13.87 7.04
N ILE A 133 -6.44 12.69 7.01
CA ILE A 133 -6.12 11.63 6.07
C ILE A 133 -7.14 11.66 4.93
N GLY A 134 -6.64 11.62 3.70
CA GLY A 134 -7.47 11.63 2.49
C GLY A 134 -7.05 10.56 1.50
N VAL A 135 -7.98 10.16 0.64
CA VAL A 135 -7.73 9.25 -0.48
C VAL A 135 -7.96 10.00 -1.78
N SER A 136 -6.99 9.94 -2.68
CA SER A 136 -7.11 10.57 -4.00
C SER A 136 -6.78 9.61 -5.13
N SER A 137 -7.63 9.60 -6.17
CA SER A 137 -7.35 8.94 -7.44
C SER A 137 -6.57 9.83 -8.41
N LYS A 138 -6.40 11.14 -8.13
CA LYS A 138 -5.71 12.11 -8.99
C LYS A 138 -5.18 13.34 -8.23
N GLY A 139 -3.94 13.76 -8.50
CA GLY A 139 -3.26 14.88 -7.84
C GLY A 139 -2.64 14.54 -6.46
N LYS A 140 -1.67 15.35 -6.03
CA LYS A 140 -0.95 15.17 -4.74
C LYS A 140 -1.74 15.63 -3.50
N GLN A 141 -2.96 16.11 -3.71
CA GLN A 141 -3.86 16.64 -2.67
C GLN A 141 -5.20 15.91 -2.74
N SER A 142 -5.86 15.73 -1.59
CA SER A 142 -7.20 15.17 -1.52
C SER A 142 -8.23 16.27 -1.25
N THR A 143 -9.31 16.28 -2.03
CA THR A 143 -10.53 17.02 -1.68
C THR A 143 -11.52 16.16 -0.89
N ALA A 144 -11.32 14.84 -0.88
CA ALA A 144 -12.09 13.90 -0.07
C ALA A 144 -11.50 13.85 1.34
N LEU A 145 -12.30 14.27 2.31
CA LEU A 145 -11.97 14.36 3.73
C LEU A 145 -12.58 13.14 4.41
N VAL A 146 -11.78 12.38 5.16
CA VAL A 146 -12.27 11.38 6.13
C VAL A 146 -11.93 11.88 7.52
#